data_AF-A0A4Y0BH28-F1
#
_entry.id   AF-A0A4Y0BH28-F1
#
_cell.length_a   1.000
_cell.length_b   1.000
_cell.length_c   1.000
_cell.angle_alpha   90.00
_cell.angle_beta   90.00
_cell.angle_gamma   90.00
#
_symmetry.space_group_name_H-M   'P 1'
#
loop_
_entity.id
_entity.type
_entity.pdbx_description
1 polymer ?
#
loop_
_entity_poly.entity_id
_entity_poly.type
_entity_poly.pdbx_seq_one_letter_code
_entity_poly.pdbx_strand_id
1 'polypeptide(L)'
;MWPWHATITHRTRNELKVVCGGSIIDKYTILTAAHCLYTEHGVITTNRVIVHVGQSKLFTIDSHTRAYFPEKFLIHPGHRESSLKDDIALIRLGTEIEMSDYVQPVCVCAAEDDAQIVGRYGTVIGFGLNINGTMSDHLLEAEVPIVHRWECLESNRDDFGKHLTGKMLCAGKRNAVGPCNGDSGGGFVFNNDGVWCVRGIVSFTSALNDTNICDPQQYVVYTDVAKYIDWLHERIRCEDGELCEAKPTESPQMACHLRKDKGSCTNFTVVHFFDIEYGGCGRFWYGGCEGNNNRFDTELECKNTCVTPSGRDICLLPKSEGPCTGVGHRWYYNLELKTCQQFLYGGCLGNSNRFESFEDCSSVCSQDNPS
;
A
#
# COMPACT_ATOMS: atom_id res chain seq x y z
N MET A 1 14.92 7.47 13.79
CA MET A 1 13.90 6.54 14.34
C MET A 1 12.99 6.15 13.20
N TRP A 2 12.56 4.89 13.15
CA TRP A 2 11.84 4.32 12.02
C TRP A 2 10.44 3.89 12.47
N PRO A 3 9.42 4.76 12.35
CA PRO A 3 8.14 4.59 13.05
C PRO A 3 7.29 3.42 12.52
N TRP A 4 7.62 2.89 11.34
CA TRP A 4 7.00 1.69 10.77
C TRP A 4 7.69 0.39 11.13
N HIS A 5 8.87 0.42 11.75
CA HIS A 5 9.60 -0.80 12.08
C HIS A 5 8.85 -1.57 13.18
N ALA A 6 8.63 -2.86 12.92
CA ALA A 6 8.06 -3.79 13.87
C ALA A 6 9.08 -4.90 14.17
N THR A 7 9.11 -5.38 15.41
CA THR A 7 9.83 -6.60 15.79
C THR A 7 8.85 -7.74 16.01
N ILE A 8 9.22 -8.94 15.56
CA ILE A 8 8.42 -10.16 15.69
C ILE A 8 9.13 -11.06 16.68
N THR A 9 8.44 -11.34 17.78
CA THR A 9 8.95 -12.15 18.89
C THR A 9 8.21 -13.47 18.95
N HIS A 10 8.96 -14.57 18.90
CA HIS A 10 8.45 -15.91 19.14
C HIS A 10 8.52 -16.26 20.62
N ARG A 11 7.41 -16.76 21.16
CA ARG A 11 7.31 -17.31 22.50
C ARG A 11 7.50 -18.82 22.46
N THR A 12 8.54 -19.29 23.13
CA THR A 12 8.73 -20.71 23.45
C THR A 12 8.33 -20.95 24.92
N ARG A 13 8.46 -22.19 25.41
CA ARG A 13 8.14 -22.50 26.81
C ARG A 13 9.03 -21.73 27.82
N ASN A 14 10.24 -21.37 27.42
CA ASN A 14 11.27 -20.89 28.35
C ASN A 14 11.81 -19.50 28.02
N GLU A 15 11.51 -18.94 26.84
CA GLU A 15 12.02 -17.63 26.42
C GLU A 15 11.13 -16.92 25.41
N LEU A 16 11.27 -15.60 25.36
CA LEU A 16 10.83 -14.73 24.28
C LEU A 16 12.04 -14.41 23.42
N LYS A 17 11.98 -14.75 22.14
CA LYS A 17 13.09 -14.54 21.19
C LYS A 17 12.62 -13.68 20.04
N VAL A 18 13.30 -12.56 19.81
CA VAL A 18 13.11 -11.76 18.59
C VAL A 18 13.70 -12.57 17.44
N VAL A 19 12.87 -12.86 16.44
CA VAL A 19 13.24 -13.72 15.32
C VAL A 19 13.36 -12.96 14.01
N CYS A 20 12.53 -11.93 13.85
CA CYS A 20 12.38 -11.20 12.61
C CYS A 20 11.95 -9.76 12.86
N GLY A 21 12.11 -8.93 11.83
CA GLY A 21 11.47 -7.64 11.69
C GLY A 21 10.17 -7.71 10.88
N GLY A 22 9.53 -6.55 10.76
CA GLY A 22 8.36 -6.32 9.94
C GLY A 22 8.18 -4.83 9.67
N SER A 23 7.23 -4.50 8.81
CA SER A 23 6.85 -3.12 8.50
C SER A 23 5.35 -2.93 8.72
N ILE A 24 4.96 -1.90 9.47
CA ILE A 24 3.57 -1.47 9.58
C ILE A 24 3.14 -0.92 8.22
N ILE A 25 2.12 -1.51 7.61
CA ILE A 25 1.58 -1.04 6.32
C ILE A 25 0.16 -0.48 6.44
N ASP A 26 -0.56 -0.83 7.51
CA ASP A 26 -1.82 -0.21 7.90
C ASP A 26 -2.02 -0.35 9.42
N LYS A 27 -3.19 0.09 9.92
CA LYS A 27 -3.54 0.08 11.34
C LYS A 27 -3.81 -1.29 11.99
N TYR A 28 -3.73 -2.39 11.26
CA TYR A 28 -3.90 -3.76 11.73
C TYR A 28 -2.89 -4.73 11.10
N THR A 29 -2.04 -4.29 10.17
CA THR A 29 -1.29 -5.20 9.30
C THR A 29 0.20 -4.91 9.35
N ILE A 30 0.96 -5.96 9.65
CA ILE A 30 2.41 -5.99 9.53
C ILE A 30 2.81 -6.82 8.31
N LEU A 31 3.60 -6.23 7.43
CA LEU A 31 4.28 -6.91 6.33
C LEU A 31 5.56 -7.56 6.85
N THR A 32 5.78 -8.83 6.52
CA THR A 32 7.01 -9.55 6.90
C THR A 32 7.30 -10.69 5.91
N ALA A 33 8.40 -11.41 6.12
CA ALA A 33 8.75 -12.60 5.36
C ALA A 33 7.91 -13.79 5.84
N ALA A 34 7.55 -14.69 4.92
CA ALA A 34 6.74 -15.86 5.26
C ALA A 34 7.48 -16.82 6.18
N HIS A 35 8.77 -17.04 5.95
CA HIS A 35 9.60 -17.94 6.75
C HIS A 35 9.66 -17.53 8.24
N CYS A 36 9.45 -16.25 8.55
CA CYS A 36 9.37 -15.74 9.92
C CYS A 36 8.20 -16.34 10.71
N LEU A 37 7.19 -16.89 10.03
CA LEU A 37 6.01 -17.50 10.64
C LEU A 37 6.10 -19.03 10.70
N TYR A 38 7.25 -19.60 10.36
CA TYR A 38 7.50 -21.04 10.46
C TYR A 38 8.41 -21.38 11.65
N THR A 39 8.30 -22.63 12.07
CA THR A 39 9.17 -23.32 13.03
C THR A 39 9.48 -24.70 12.45
N GLU A 40 10.36 -25.47 13.09
CA GLU A 40 10.60 -26.88 12.74
C GLU A 40 9.35 -27.79 12.79
N HIS A 41 8.23 -27.27 13.30
CA HIS A 41 6.95 -27.96 13.37
C HIS A 41 5.89 -27.34 12.44
N GLY A 42 6.31 -26.58 11.44
CA GLY A 42 5.45 -25.84 10.53
C GLY A 42 5.06 -24.45 11.05
N VAL A 43 3.91 -23.94 10.60
CA VAL A 43 3.45 -22.58 10.91
C VAL A 43 3.23 -22.41 12.42
N ILE A 44 3.86 -21.38 13.01
CA ILE A 44 3.69 -21.05 14.42
C ILE A 44 2.23 -20.65 14.71
N THR A 45 1.74 -20.88 15.93
CA THR A 45 0.40 -20.42 16.33
C THR A 45 0.43 -18.94 16.73
N THR A 46 -0.63 -18.20 16.41
CA THR A 46 -0.73 -16.75 16.65
C THR A 46 -0.50 -16.34 18.10
N ASN A 47 -0.99 -17.13 19.06
CA ASN A 47 -0.78 -16.92 20.50
C ASN A 47 0.68 -17.10 20.98
N ARG A 48 1.59 -17.52 20.08
CA ARG A 48 3.02 -17.63 20.35
C ARG A 48 3.83 -16.55 19.64
N VAL A 49 3.18 -15.57 19.04
CA VAL A 49 3.81 -14.44 18.38
C VAL A 49 3.38 -13.15 19.06
N ILE A 50 4.34 -12.25 19.27
CA ILE A 50 4.11 -10.89 19.77
C ILE A 50 4.78 -9.94 18.78
N VAL A 51 4.04 -8.93 18.35
CA VAL A 51 4.56 -7.85 17.50
C VAL A 51 4.80 -6.64 18.39
N HIS A 52 6.01 -6.09 18.40
CA HIS A 52 6.27 -4.81 19.04
C HIS A 52 6.51 -3.72 17.99
N VAL A 53 6.00 -2.53 18.26
CA VAL A 53 6.16 -1.34 17.41
C VAL A 53 6.64 -0.16 18.25
N GLY A 54 7.25 0.83 17.61
CA GLY A 54 7.81 1.98 18.32
C GLY A 54 8.92 1.58 19.29
N GLN A 55 9.80 0.66 18.89
CA GLN A 55 10.98 0.28 19.68
C GLN A 55 12.21 0.99 19.14
N SER A 56 12.87 1.77 19.99
CA SER A 56 14.23 2.27 19.72
C SER A 56 15.31 1.39 20.34
N LYS A 57 14.94 0.68 21.41
CA LYS A 57 15.78 -0.27 22.12
C LYS A 57 15.13 -1.65 22.22
N LEU A 58 15.94 -2.70 22.16
CA LEU A 58 15.48 -4.09 22.17
C LEU A 58 15.26 -4.60 23.60
N PHE A 59 16.17 -4.28 24.52
CA PHE A 59 16.15 -4.81 25.89
C PHE A 59 15.51 -3.85 26.90
N THR A 60 15.21 -2.62 26.49
CA THR A 60 14.53 -1.61 27.30
C THR A 60 13.19 -1.26 26.64
N ILE A 61 12.08 -1.43 27.36
CA ILE A 61 10.76 -0.99 26.88
C ILE A 61 10.68 0.52 27.05
N ASP A 62 10.67 1.24 25.94
CA ASP A 62 10.44 2.68 25.96
C ASP A 62 8.95 2.99 26.20
N SER A 63 8.64 4.19 26.68
CA SER A 63 7.25 4.60 26.95
C SER A 63 6.33 4.58 25.71
N HIS A 64 6.93 4.71 24.52
CA HIS A 64 6.27 4.70 23.23
C HIS A 64 6.18 3.29 22.60
N THR A 65 6.83 2.30 23.18
CA THR A 65 6.73 0.92 22.72
C THR A 65 5.33 0.37 23.03
N ARG A 66 4.76 -0.31 22.04
CA ARG A 66 3.47 -1.00 22.14
C ARG A 66 3.61 -2.43 21.65
N ALA A 67 2.84 -3.34 22.23
CA ALA A 67 2.82 -4.75 21.90
C ALA A 67 1.44 -5.16 21.42
N TYR A 68 1.40 -5.91 20.32
CA TYR A 68 0.20 -6.36 19.65
C TYR A 68 0.24 -7.87 19.43
N PHE A 69 -0.93 -8.50 19.47
CA PHE A 69 -1.08 -9.93 19.26
C PHE A 69 -1.71 -10.20 17.89
N PRO A 70 -1.16 -11.15 17.11
CA PRO A 70 -1.79 -11.56 15.86
C PRO A 70 -3.16 -12.20 16.07
N GLU A 71 -4.12 -11.83 15.23
CA GLU A 71 -5.39 -12.53 15.04
C GLU A 71 -5.20 -13.71 14.08
N LYS A 72 -4.55 -13.46 12.93
CA LYS A 72 -4.31 -14.46 11.88
C LYS A 72 -3.07 -14.14 11.05
N PHE A 73 -2.53 -15.17 10.43
CA PHE A 73 -1.45 -15.08 9.46
C PHE A 73 -1.98 -15.28 8.05
N LEU A 74 -1.55 -14.43 7.12
CA LEU A 74 -1.85 -14.54 5.69
C LEU A 74 -0.52 -14.79 4.96
N ILE A 75 -0.12 -16.06 4.90
CA ILE A 75 1.08 -16.50 4.18
C ILE A 75 0.74 -16.59 2.69
N HIS A 76 1.63 -16.11 1.82
CA HIS A 76 1.40 -16.18 0.38
C HIS A 76 1.22 -17.64 -0.09
N PRO A 77 0.17 -18.00 -0.86
CA PRO A 77 -0.11 -19.39 -1.25
C PRO A 77 1.00 -20.09 -2.05
N GLY A 78 1.86 -19.31 -2.72
CA GLY A 78 3.05 -19.80 -3.43
C GLY A 78 4.21 -20.21 -2.53
N HIS A 79 4.20 -19.80 -1.25
CA HIS A 79 5.26 -20.09 -0.31
C HIS A 79 5.16 -21.51 0.26
N ARG A 80 6.31 -22.10 0.58
CA ARG A 80 6.43 -23.39 1.28
C ARG A 80 7.63 -23.31 2.22
N GLU A 81 7.56 -23.99 3.36
CA GLU A 81 8.62 -24.00 4.39
C GLU A 81 10.03 -24.32 3.83
N SER A 82 10.11 -25.24 2.86
CA SER A 82 11.39 -25.65 2.25
C SER A 82 11.89 -24.73 1.12
N SER A 83 11.24 -23.60 0.89
CA SER A 83 11.45 -22.75 -0.28
C SER A 83 11.46 -21.27 0.06
N LEU A 84 12.47 -20.55 -0.42
CA LEU A 84 12.55 -19.09 -0.33
C LEU A 84 11.69 -18.37 -1.39
N LYS A 85 11.02 -19.12 -2.28
CA LYS A 85 10.08 -18.57 -3.25
C LYS A 85 8.85 -17.99 -2.56
N ASP A 86 8.37 -16.85 -3.09
CA ASP A 86 7.19 -16.14 -2.61
C ASP A 86 7.22 -15.89 -1.08
N ASP A 87 8.41 -15.58 -0.55
CA ASP A 87 8.67 -15.38 0.88
C ASP A 87 8.13 -14.02 1.38
N ILE A 88 6.80 -13.94 1.48
CA ILE A 88 6.02 -12.79 1.92
C ILE A 88 4.78 -13.25 2.68
N ALA A 89 4.51 -12.58 3.80
CA ALA A 89 3.32 -12.82 4.61
C ALA A 89 2.81 -11.52 5.24
N LEU A 90 1.52 -11.53 5.59
CA LEU A 90 0.92 -10.51 6.43
C LEU A 90 0.56 -11.09 7.79
N ILE A 91 0.85 -10.33 8.84
CA ILE A 91 0.33 -10.55 10.18
C ILE A 91 -0.82 -9.58 10.38
N ARG A 92 -2.05 -10.10 10.48
CA ARG A 92 -3.21 -9.31 10.89
C ARG A 92 -3.30 -9.32 12.41
N LEU A 93 -3.31 -8.15 13.02
CA LEU A 93 -3.39 -7.93 14.46
C LEU A 93 -4.85 -7.95 14.93
N GLY A 94 -5.08 -8.45 16.14
CA GLY A 94 -6.43 -8.51 16.72
C GLY A 94 -6.94 -7.17 17.28
N THR A 95 -6.09 -6.14 17.33
CA THR A 95 -6.44 -4.80 17.81
C THR A 95 -5.78 -3.74 16.93
N GLU A 96 -6.40 -2.56 16.88
CA GLU A 96 -5.91 -1.41 16.11
C GLU A 96 -4.60 -0.87 16.68
N ILE A 97 -3.65 -0.56 15.80
CA ILE A 97 -2.39 0.10 16.15
C ILE A 97 -2.67 1.56 16.48
N GLU A 98 -2.21 1.99 17.65
CA GLU A 98 -2.29 3.38 18.09
C GLU A 98 -1.18 4.20 17.41
N MET A 99 -1.56 5.00 16.41
CA MET A 99 -0.61 5.83 15.67
C MET A 99 -0.07 6.97 16.54
N SER A 100 1.21 7.28 16.37
CA SER A 100 1.92 8.34 17.08
C SER A 100 3.12 8.84 16.28
N ASP A 101 3.88 9.80 16.80
CA ASP A 101 5.16 10.23 16.18
C ASP A 101 6.20 9.10 16.09
N TYR A 102 6.00 8.04 16.87
CA TYR A 102 6.90 6.89 16.99
C TYR A 102 6.36 5.63 16.31
N VAL A 103 5.11 5.66 15.87
CA VAL A 103 4.37 4.52 15.30
C VAL A 103 3.53 5.01 14.14
N GLN A 104 3.97 4.72 12.91
CA GLN A 104 3.32 5.16 11.67
C GLN A 104 3.49 4.09 10.60
N PRO A 105 2.54 3.94 9.66
CA PRO A 105 2.71 3.02 8.54
C PRO A 105 3.75 3.56 7.55
N VAL A 106 4.42 2.65 6.85
CA VAL A 106 5.19 2.96 5.64
C VAL A 106 4.34 2.72 4.41
N CYS A 107 4.51 3.53 3.36
CA CYS A 107 3.86 3.27 2.09
C CYS A 107 4.40 2.00 1.45
N VAL A 108 3.67 1.40 0.51
CA VAL A 108 4.21 0.37 -0.38
C VAL A 108 4.70 1.04 -1.67
N CYS A 109 5.92 0.75 -2.11
CA CYS A 109 6.44 1.39 -3.31
C CYS A 109 5.68 0.95 -4.57
N ALA A 110 5.46 1.89 -5.49
CA ALA A 110 4.87 1.61 -6.79
C ALA A 110 5.75 0.65 -7.61
N ALA A 111 5.11 -0.06 -8.55
CA ALA A 111 5.81 -0.92 -9.49
C ALA A 111 6.58 -0.08 -10.52
N GLU A 112 7.88 0.04 -10.31
CA GLU A 112 8.86 0.56 -11.28
C GLU A 112 9.54 -0.57 -12.05
N ASP A 113 10.08 -0.27 -13.23
CA ASP A 113 10.87 -1.21 -14.03
C ASP A 113 12.16 -1.60 -13.28
N ASP A 114 12.54 -2.89 -13.35
CA ASP A 114 13.74 -3.43 -12.70
C ASP A 114 14.99 -2.62 -13.13
N ALA A 115 15.04 -2.17 -14.39
CA ALA A 115 16.16 -1.37 -14.91
C ALA A 115 16.27 0.03 -14.28
N GLN A 116 15.16 0.60 -13.82
CA GLN A 116 15.11 1.94 -13.23
C GLN A 116 15.57 1.96 -11.77
N ILE A 117 15.45 0.83 -11.08
CA ILE A 117 15.78 0.72 -9.65
C ILE A 117 17.20 0.21 -9.39
N VAL A 118 17.89 -0.38 -10.39
CA VAL A 118 19.29 -0.80 -10.24
C VAL A 118 20.19 0.41 -9.99
N GLY A 119 21.08 0.30 -9.01
CA GLY A 119 21.95 1.38 -8.53
C GLY A 119 21.28 2.35 -7.56
N ARG A 120 19.95 2.29 -7.41
CA ARG A 120 19.22 3.10 -6.43
C ARG A 120 19.53 2.62 -5.02
N TYR A 121 19.76 3.56 -4.11
CA TYR A 121 20.01 3.29 -2.70
C TYR A 121 18.69 3.11 -1.96
N GLY A 122 18.67 2.14 -1.05
CA GLY A 122 17.61 1.97 -0.07
C GLY A 122 18.18 1.67 1.30
N THR A 123 17.34 1.81 2.31
CA THR A 123 17.70 1.64 3.71
C THR A 123 17.09 0.37 4.27
N VAL A 124 17.90 -0.46 4.91
CA VAL A 124 17.45 -1.61 5.71
C VAL A 124 17.52 -1.22 7.18
N ILE A 125 16.54 -1.64 7.97
CA ILE A 125 16.37 -1.24 9.36
C ILE A 125 16.15 -2.47 10.23
N GLY A 126 16.87 -2.58 11.35
CA GLY A 126 16.65 -3.65 12.30
C GLY A 126 17.66 -3.74 13.45
N PHE A 127 17.53 -4.81 14.24
CA PHE A 127 18.33 -5.10 15.44
C PHE A 127 19.26 -6.30 15.25
N GLY A 128 19.44 -6.75 14.01
CA GLY A 128 20.08 -8.00 13.65
C GLY A 128 21.49 -8.18 14.21
N LEU A 129 21.96 -9.42 14.10
CA LEU A 129 23.26 -9.80 14.64
C LEU A 129 24.40 -9.00 14.03
N ASN A 130 25.35 -8.61 14.88
CA ASN A 130 26.67 -8.22 14.41
C ASN A 130 27.54 -9.46 14.10
N ILE A 131 28.77 -9.24 13.65
CA ILE A 131 29.75 -10.29 13.34
C ILE A 131 30.07 -11.24 14.51
N ASN A 132 29.79 -10.84 15.75
CA ASN A 132 30.04 -11.65 16.95
C ASN A 132 28.78 -12.46 17.36
N GLY A 133 27.71 -12.40 16.57
CA GLY A 133 26.46 -13.10 16.86
C GLY A 133 25.65 -12.48 17.98
N THR A 134 25.84 -11.18 18.28
CA THR A 134 25.04 -10.46 19.30
C THR A 134 24.07 -9.51 18.62
N MET A 135 22.80 -9.51 19.02
CA MET A 135 21.82 -8.51 18.59
C MET A 135 22.20 -7.13 19.12
N SER A 136 21.91 -6.10 18.35
CA SER A 136 22.05 -4.71 18.80
C SER A 136 20.94 -4.38 19.79
N ASP A 137 21.25 -3.69 20.89
CA ASP A 137 20.21 -3.09 21.73
C ASP A 137 19.54 -1.93 21.00
N HIS A 138 20.27 -1.17 20.19
CA HIS A 138 19.72 -0.01 19.47
C HIS A 138 19.29 -0.39 18.06
N LEU A 139 18.19 0.21 17.59
CA LEU A 139 17.75 0.05 16.21
C LEU A 139 18.78 0.67 15.27
N LEU A 140 19.28 -0.12 14.32
CA LEU A 140 20.29 0.29 13.35
C LEU A 140 19.70 0.42 11.96
N GLU A 141 20.45 1.11 11.10
CA GLU A 141 20.13 1.29 9.70
C GLU A 141 21.37 1.06 8.83
N ALA A 142 21.15 0.55 7.62
CA ALA A 142 22.18 0.35 6.63
C ALA A 142 21.68 0.77 5.25
N GLU A 143 22.41 1.70 4.62
CA GLU A 143 22.08 2.17 3.27
C GLU A 143 22.90 1.40 2.22
N VAL A 144 22.20 0.70 1.33
CA VAL A 144 22.80 -0.18 0.32
C VAL A 144 22.12 0.01 -1.05
N PRO A 145 22.88 -0.10 -2.16
CA PRO A 145 22.33 0.00 -3.50
C PRO A 145 21.69 -1.33 -3.93
N ILE A 146 20.65 -1.24 -4.75
CA ILE A 146 20.18 -2.37 -5.54
C ILE A 146 21.24 -2.72 -6.60
N VAL A 147 21.51 -4.01 -6.75
CA VAL A 147 22.39 -4.55 -7.79
C VAL A 147 21.59 -5.36 -8.79
N HIS A 148 22.15 -5.54 -9.99
CA HIS A 148 21.49 -6.30 -11.02
C HIS A 148 21.37 -7.78 -10.60
N ARG A 149 20.23 -8.42 -10.90
CA ARG A 149 19.99 -9.83 -10.54
C ARG A 149 21.08 -10.78 -11.03
N TRP A 150 21.59 -10.53 -12.24
CA TRP A 150 22.72 -11.29 -12.81
C TRP A 150 24.03 -11.10 -12.04
N GLU A 151 24.33 -9.89 -11.59
CA GLU A 151 25.53 -9.62 -10.80
C GLU A 151 25.48 -10.39 -9.47
N CYS A 152 24.31 -10.39 -8.83
CA CYS A 152 24.02 -11.17 -7.64
C CYS A 152 24.19 -12.67 -7.89
N LEU A 153 23.58 -13.19 -8.97
CA LEU A 153 23.72 -14.60 -9.32
C LEU A 153 25.17 -15.00 -9.58
N GLU A 154 25.93 -14.17 -10.30
CA GLU A 154 27.32 -14.45 -10.65
C GLU A 154 28.27 -14.37 -9.47
N SER A 155 27.96 -13.56 -8.45
CA SER A 155 28.82 -13.44 -7.28
C SER A 155 28.88 -14.73 -6.46
N ASN A 156 27.78 -15.50 -6.42
CA ASN A 156 27.72 -16.80 -5.75
C ASN A 156 26.61 -17.68 -6.35
N ARG A 157 26.94 -18.41 -7.42
CA ARG A 157 25.96 -19.24 -8.16
C ARG A 157 25.42 -20.41 -7.33
N ASP A 158 26.18 -20.92 -6.37
CA ASP A 158 25.80 -22.10 -5.60
C ASP A 158 24.68 -21.80 -4.60
N ASP A 159 24.69 -20.60 -4.02
CA ASP A 159 23.65 -20.12 -3.11
C ASP A 159 22.51 -19.45 -3.88
N PHE A 160 22.82 -18.48 -4.74
CA PHE A 160 21.79 -17.69 -5.41
C PHE A 160 21.09 -18.45 -6.54
N GLY A 161 21.79 -19.32 -7.26
CA GLY A 161 21.24 -20.00 -8.45
C GLY A 161 20.08 -20.95 -8.16
N LYS A 162 19.96 -21.44 -6.92
CA LYS A 162 18.87 -22.34 -6.51
C LYS A 162 17.61 -21.58 -6.08
N HIS A 163 17.74 -20.31 -5.71
CA HIS A 163 16.70 -19.58 -4.99
C HIS A 163 16.24 -18.30 -5.67
N LEU A 164 17.12 -17.62 -6.43
CA LEU A 164 16.85 -16.31 -7.01
C LEU A 164 15.78 -16.40 -8.11
N THR A 165 14.73 -15.58 -7.98
CA THR A 165 13.62 -15.54 -8.94
C THR A 165 13.36 -14.12 -9.47
N GLY A 166 12.51 -14.00 -10.50
CA GLY A 166 12.08 -12.70 -11.02
C GLY A 166 11.22 -11.87 -10.06
N LYS A 167 10.79 -12.44 -8.93
CA LYS A 167 10.06 -11.73 -7.86
C LYS A 167 10.93 -11.32 -6.67
N MET A 168 12.24 -11.31 -6.89
CA MET A 168 13.23 -10.97 -5.88
C MET A 168 14.13 -9.84 -6.38
N LEU A 169 14.61 -9.04 -5.43
CA LEU A 169 15.61 -7.99 -5.59
C LEU A 169 16.89 -8.42 -4.90
N CYS A 170 18.02 -7.89 -5.38
CA CYS A 170 19.30 -8.09 -4.72
C CYS A 170 19.92 -6.73 -4.42
N ALA A 171 20.47 -6.55 -3.22
CA ALA A 171 21.08 -5.31 -2.80
C ALA A 171 22.28 -5.57 -1.87
N GLY A 172 23.21 -4.63 -1.83
CA GLY A 172 24.38 -4.70 -0.96
C GLY A 172 25.62 -4.02 -1.54
N LYS A 173 26.58 -3.74 -0.67
CA LYS A 173 27.90 -3.20 -1.03
C LYS A 173 29.04 -4.21 -0.88
N ARG A 174 28.76 -5.38 -0.29
CA ARG A 174 29.75 -6.43 0.02
C ARG A 174 30.95 -5.90 0.83
N ASN A 175 30.71 -4.92 1.70
CA ASN A 175 31.74 -4.21 2.46
C ASN A 175 31.52 -4.33 3.98
N ALA A 176 30.99 -5.48 4.41
CA ALA A 176 30.61 -5.77 5.78
C ALA A 176 29.39 -4.99 6.32
N VAL A 177 28.66 -4.28 5.45
CA VAL A 177 27.44 -3.54 5.79
C VAL A 177 26.23 -4.18 5.11
N GLY A 178 25.27 -4.64 5.90
CA GLY A 178 24.04 -5.25 5.42
C GLY A 178 23.22 -5.86 6.57
N PRO A 179 21.99 -6.30 6.29
CA PRO A 179 21.17 -7.00 7.27
C PRO A 179 21.72 -8.39 7.62
N CYS A 180 21.39 -8.83 8.81
CA CYS A 180 21.76 -10.15 9.32
C CYS A 180 20.57 -10.87 9.96
N ASN A 181 20.84 -12.01 10.61
CA ASN A 181 19.83 -12.74 11.36
C ASN A 181 19.12 -11.80 12.36
N GLY A 182 17.78 -11.86 12.41
CA GLY A 182 16.96 -10.96 13.20
C GLY A 182 16.40 -9.77 12.40
N ASP A 183 17.02 -9.40 11.27
CA ASP A 183 16.49 -8.39 10.35
C ASP A 183 15.56 -9.00 9.28
N SER A 184 15.56 -10.33 9.14
CA SER A 184 14.64 -11.08 8.27
C SER A 184 13.20 -10.60 8.44
N GLY A 185 12.47 -10.42 7.35
CA GLY A 185 11.13 -9.85 7.37
C GLY A 185 11.07 -8.33 7.53
N GLY A 186 12.17 -7.67 7.89
CA GLY A 186 12.30 -6.22 7.93
C GLY A 186 12.19 -5.57 6.55
N GLY A 187 11.75 -4.31 6.52
CA GLY A 187 11.58 -3.57 5.28
C GLY A 187 12.90 -3.03 4.71
N PHE A 188 13.07 -3.16 3.40
CA PHE A 188 14.01 -2.38 2.59
C PHE A 188 13.24 -1.22 1.97
N VAL A 189 13.55 0.00 2.41
CA VAL A 189 12.74 1.19 2.12
C VAL A 189 13.48 2.17 1.22
N PHE A 190 12.72 2.84 0.35
CA PHE A 190 13.16 4.00 -0.40
C PHE A 190 12.63 5.28 0.23
N ASN A 191 13.39 6.36 0.04
CA ASN A 191 12.95 7.72 0.30
C ASN A 191 12.71 8.42 -1.03
N ASN A 192 11.46 8.84 -1.27
CA ASN A 192 11.01 9.56 -2.44
C ASN A 192 10.58 10.96 -1.99
N ASP A 193 11.49 11.92 -1.99
CA ASP A 193 11.22 13.32 -1.63
C ASP A 193 10.54 13.48 -0.25
N GLY A 194 10.98 12.69 0.74
CA GLY A 194 10.46 12.72 2.11
C GLY A 194 9.37 11.69 2.38
N VAL A 195 8.83 11.02 1.35
CA VAL A 195 7.89 9.91 1.49
C VAL A 195 8.64 8.59 1.49
N TRP A 196 8.49 7.82 2.55
CA TRP A 196 9.13 6.51 2.68
C TRP A 196 8.20 5.39 2.21
N CYS A 197 8.72 4.50 1.40
CA CYS A 197 7.98 3.33 0.93
C CYS A 197 8.81 2.04 1.04
N VAL A 198 8.16 0.92 1.36
CA VAL A 198 8.79 -0.41 1.38
C VAL A 198 8.82 -1.00 -0.04
N ARG A 199 10.02 -1.30 -0.52
CA ARG A 199 10.25 -1.94 -1.83
C ARG A 199 10.60 -3.42 -1.69
N GLY A 200 11.34 -3.77 -0.64
CA GLY A 200 11.80 -5.14 -0.40
C GLY A 200 11.50 -5.62 1.02
N ILE A 201 11.46 -6.93 1.20
CA ILE A 201 11.44 -7.59 2.51
C ILE A 201 12.72 -8.40 2.61
N VAL A 202 13.50 -8.25 3.69
CA VAL A 202 14.71 -9.06 3.91
C VAL A 202 14.31 -10.54 3.93
N SER A 203 14.80 -11.32 2.96
CA SER A 203 14.43 -12.74 2.82
C SER A 203 15.60 -13.65 3.15
N PHE A 204 16.70 -13.57 2.38
CA PHE A 204 17.84 -14.46 2.59
C PHE A 204 19.18 -13.81 2.27
N THR A 205 20.22 -14.35 2.90
CA THR A 205 21.63 -14.08 2.60
C THR A 205 22.43 -15.36 2.80
N SER A 206 23.59 -15.46 2.17
CA SER A 206 24.53 -16.56 2.37
C SER A 206 25.08 -16.55 3.80
N ALA A 207 25.39 -17.74 4.33
CA ALA A 207 25.98 -17.90 5.65
C ALA A 207 27.50 -17.73 5.62
N LEU A 208 28.07 -17.18 6.69
CA LEU A 208 29.51 -17.08 6.88
C LEU A 208 30.06 -18.46 7.26
N ASN A 209 30.91 -19.07 6.41
CA ASN A 209 31.65 -20.30 6.70
C ASN A 209 30.78 -21.44 7.28
N ASP A 210 29.60 -21.70 6.69
CA ASP A 210 28.64 -22.71 7.16
C ASP A 210 28.14 -22.52 8.61
N THR A 211 28.25 -21.30 9.15
CA THR A 211 27.65 -20.94 10.44
C THR A 211 26.19 -20.50 10.27
N ASN A 212 25.50 -20.21 11.38
CA ASN A 212 24.16 -19.62 11.33
C ASN A 212 24.20 -18.07 11.25
N ILE A 213 25.36 -17.47 10.99
CA ILE A 213 25.54 -16.01 10.91
C ILE A 213 25.62 -15.62 9.44
N CYS A 214 24.97 -14.52 9.06
CA CYS A 214 25.07 -13.95 7.71
C CYS A 214 26.54 -13.67 7.30
N ASP A 215 26.86 -13.86 6.02
CA ASP A 215 28.12 -13.40 5.43
C ASP A 215 27.97 -11.95 4.92
N PRO A 216 28.59 -10.96 5.58
CA PRO A 216 28.40 -9.56 5.23
C PRO A 216 29.26 -9.15 4.00
N GLN A 217 29.97 -10.10 3.37
CA GLN A 217 30.64 -9.95 2.07
C GLN A 217 29.78 -10.41 0.89
N GLN A 218 28.57 -10.91 1.15
CA GLN A 218 27.62 -11.36 0.13
C GLN A 218 26.53 -10.31 -0.08
N TYR A 219 25.87 -10.40 -1.22
CA TYR A 219 24.64 -9.63 -1.42
C TYR A 219 23.50 -10.24 -0.62
N VAL A 220 22.49 -9.41 -0.34
CA VAL A 220 21.27 -9.84 0.33
C VAL A 220 20.14 -9.86 -0.68
N VAL A 221 19.32 -10.90 -0.59
CA VAL A 221 18.14 -11.06 -1.43
C VAL A 221 16.88 -10.71 -0.64
N TYR A 222 16.05 -9.94 -1.31
CA TYR A 222 14.80 -9.40 -0.79
C TYR A 222 13.65 -9.91 -1.63
N THR A 223 12.51 -10.18 -1.00
CA THR A 223 11.25 -10.34 -1.74
C THR A 223 10.85 -8.99 -2.31
N ASP A 224 10.61 -8.90 -3.63
CA ASP A 224 10.23 -7.65 -4.29
C ASP A 224 8.75 -7.35 -4.05
N VAL A 225 8.45 -6.47 -3.09
CA VAL A 225 7.07 -6.16 -2.65
C VAL A 225 6.22 -5.66 -3.82
N ALA A 226 6.80 -4.91 -4.74
CA ALA A 226 6.09 -4.37 -5.89
C ALA A 226 5.56 -5.46 -6.85
N LYS A 227 6.11 -6.69 -6.79
CA LYS A 227 5.62 -7.84 -7.58
C LYS A 227 4.47 -8.58 -6.90
N TYR A 228 4.04 -8.15 -5.71
CA TYR A 228 2.94 -8.75 -4.94
C TYR A 228 1.83 -7.75 -4.62
N ILE A 229 1.79 -6.59 -5.30
CA ILE A 229 0.75 -5.56 -5.10
C ILE A 229 -0.66 -6.15 -5.20
N ASP A 230 -0.94 -6.93 -6.24
CA ASP A 230 -2.25 -7.57 -6.41
C ASP A 230 -2.62 -8.47 -5.22
N TRP A 231 -1.66 -9.26 -4.74
CA TRP A 231 -1.85 -10.16 -3.59
C TRP A 231 -2.08 -9.39 -2.28
N LEU A 232 -1.34 -8.29 -2.07
CA LEU A 232 -1.48 -7.39 -0.93
C LEU A 232 -2.87 -6.75 -0.95
N HIS A 233 -3.27 -6.20 -2.09
CA HIS A 233 -4.57 -5.59 -2.30
C HIS A 233 -5.71 -6.55 -1.94
N GLU A 234 -5.68 -7.80 -2.42
CA GLU A 234 -6.71 -8.79 -2.10
C GLU A 234 -6.89 -9.09 -0.60
N ARG A 235 -5.82 -8.96 0.21
CA ARG A 235 -5.71 -9.51 1.58
C ARG A 235 -5.61 -8.47 2.68
N ILE A 236 -5.22 -7.25 2.33
CA ILE A 236 -5.37 -6.08 3.18
C ILE A 236 -6.86 -5.70 3.12
N ARG A 237 -7.67 -6.50 3.80
CA ARG A 237 -9.12 -6.28 3.98
C ARG A 237 -9.37 -5.87 5.42
N CYS A 238 -9.87 -4.65 5.58
CA CYS A 238 -10.66 -4.25 6.75
C CYS A 238 -12.01 -5.00 6.74
N GLU A 239 -12.63 -5.15 7.91
CA GLU A 239 -13.85 -5.95 8.14
C GLU A 239 -15.09 -5.51 7.34
N ASP A 240 -15.02 -4.47 6.50
CA ASP A 240 -16.13 -4.00 5.67
C ASP A 240 -15.92 -4.15 4.15
N GLY A 241 -14.90 -4.91 3.71
CA GLY A 241 -14.83 -5.34 2.31
C GLY A 241 -14.40 -4.28 1.29
N GLU A 242 -13.61 -3.28 1.67
CA GLU A 242 -12.96 -2.36 0.73
C GLU A 242 -11.42 -2.37 0.85
N LEU A 243 -10.75 -2.29 -0.30
CA LEU A 243 -9.29 -2.33 -0.51
C LEU A 243 -8.63 -1.04 -0.02
N CYS A 244 -7.46 -1.16 0.62
CA CYS A 244 -6.51 -0.06 0.77
C CYS A 244 -5.66 0.12 -0.50
N GLU A 245 -6.29 0.38 -1.65
CA GLU A 245 -5.83 1.55 -2.38
C GLU A 245 -6.43 2.73 -1.61
N ALA A 246 -5.88 3.93 -1.72
CA ALA A 246 -6.87 5.00 -1.78
C ALA A 246 -7.79 4.57 -2.94
N LYS A 247 -9.01 4.05 -2.66
CA LYS A 247 -10.10 4.41 -3.55
C LYS A 247 -9.87 5.91 -3.71
N PRO A 248 -9.57 6.46 -4.91
CA PRO A 248 -9.81 7.88 -5.08
C PRO A 248 -11.22 8.01 -4.53
N THR A 249 -11.38 8.73 -3.42
CA THR A 249 -12.64 8.76 -2.67
C THR A 249 -13.68 8.77 -3.75
N GLU A 250 -14.50 7.72 -3.90
CA GLU A 250 -15.53 7.73 -4.94
C GLU A 250 -16.45 8.79 -4.40
N SER A 251 -16.06 10.03 -4.66
CA SER A 251 -16.71 11.18 -4.13
C SER A 251 -18.08 11.05 -4.76
N PRO A 252 -19.15 11.37 -4.04
CA PRO A 252 -20.50 11.17 -4.56
C PRO A 252 -20.68 11.70 -5.99
N GLN A 253 -19.88 12.70 -6.39
CA GLN A 253 -19.77 13.28 -7.72
C GLN A 253 -19.28 12.31 -8.83
N MET A 254 -18.41 11.35 -8.54
CA MET A 254 -17.95 10.32 -9.49
C MET A 254 -19.11 9.43 -9.96
N ALA A 255 -20.12 9.22 -9.11
CA ALA A 255 -21.30 8.46 -9.48
C ALA A 255 -22.06 9.10 -10.64
N CYS A 256 -21.99 10.42 -10.80
CA CYS A 256 -22.69 11.16 -11.83
C CYS A 256 -22.21 10.83 -13.27
N HIS A 257 -21.06 10.16 -13.42
CA HIS A 257 -20.58 9.64 -14.72
C HIS A 257 -21.28 8.34 -15.16
N LEU A 258 -21.91 7.63 -14.23
CA LEU A 258 -22.52 6.33 -14.47
C LEU A 258 -23.94 6.49 -15.06
N ARG A 259 -24.43 5.49 -15.78
CA ARG A 259 -25.84 5.43 -16.20
C ARG A 259 -26.72 4.95 -15.06
N LYS A 260 -28.02 5.26 -15.04
CA LYS A 260 -28.96 4.60 -14.12
C LYS A 260 -28.89 3.08 -14.27
N ASP A 261 -28.88 2.38 -13.14
CA ASP A 261 -28.94 0.93 -13.12
C ASP A 261 -29.97 0.45 -12.10
N LYS A 262 -30.98 -0.26 -12.60
CA LYS A 262 -32.10 -0.78 -11.81
C LYS A 262 -31.73 -2.04 -11.01
N GLY A 263 -30.62 -2.71 -11.32
CA GLY A 263 -30.28 -4.01 -10.78
C GLY A 263 -31.20 -5.14 -11.27
N SER A 264 -30.92 -6.37 -10.82
CA SER A 264 -31.69 -7.57 -11.22
C SER A 264 -32.96 -7.82 -10.40
N CYS A 265 -33.09 -7.22 -9.20
CA CYS A 265 -34.24 -7.45 -8.33
C CYS A 265 -35.53 -6.73 -8.78
N THR A 266 -36.66 -7.11 -8.16
CA THR A 266 -38.01 -6.64 -8.53
C THR A 266 -38.77 -5.94 -7.40
N ASN A 267 -38.08 -5.56 -6.31
CA ASN A 267 -38.65 -4.79 -5.21
C ASN A 267 -38.52 -3.29 -5.51
N PHE A 268 -39.41 -2.80 -6.39
CA PHE A 268 -39.24 -1.49 -7.01
C PHE A 268 -39.48 -0.32 -6.04
N THR A 269 -38.50 0.58 -5.95
CA THR A 269 -38.61 1.89 -5.29
C THR A 269 -38.24 3.01 -6.26
N VAL A 270 -38.83 4.20 -6.06
CA VAL A 270 -38.49 5.38 -6.86
C VAL A 270 -37.33 6.10 -6.21
N VAL A 271 -36.26 6.28 -6.96
CA VAL A 271 -35.02 6.96 -6.57
C VAL A 271 -34.62 7.95 -7.67
N HIS A 272 -33.60 8.75 -7.42
CA HIS A 272 -33.09 9.76 -8.35
C HIS A 272 -31.73 9.38 -8.92
N PHE A 273 -31.40 9.89 -10.11
CA PHE A 273 -30.10 9.74 -10.74
C PHE A 273 -29.78 10.99 -11.56
N PHE A 274 -28.50 11.26 -11.79
CA PHE A 274 -28.08 12.29 -12.73
C PHE A 274 -28.04 11.74 -14.14
N ASP A 275 -28.79 12.35 -15.04
CA ASP A 275 -28.78 12.05 -16.46
C ASP A 275 -27.81 13.02 -17.14
N ILE A 276 -26.69 12.51 -17.66
CA ILE A 276 -25.65 13.30 -18.31
C ILE A 276 -26.10 13.87 -19.66
N GLU A 277 -26.98 13.18 -20.39
CA GLU A 277 -27.48 13.62 -21.68
C GLU A 277 -28.49 14.75 -21.50
N TYR A 278 -29.35 14.63 -20.50
CA TYR A 278 -30.27 15.70 -20.09
C TYR A 278 -29.59 16.80 -19.28
N GLY A 279 -28.46 16.52 -18.63
CA GLY A 279 -27.75 17.42 -17.74
C GLY A 279 -28.53 17.74 -16.45
N GLY A 280 -29.20 16.76 -15.84
CA GLY A 280 -30.00 17.01 -14.64
C GLY A 280 -30.47 15.77 -13.89
N CYS A 281 -31.03 15.98 -12.71
CA CYS A 281 -31.54 14.89 -11.86
C CYS A 281 -32.92 14.42 -12.32
N GLY A 282 -33.02 13.14 -12.70
CA GLY A 282 -34.27 12.46 -13.05
C GLY A 282 -34.63 11.37 -12.04
N ARG A 283 -35.81 10.76 -12.19
CA ARG A 283 -36.27 9.63 -11.38
C ARG A 283 -36.15 8.31 -12.14
N PHE A 284 -35.90 7.21 -11.45
CA PHE A 284 -35.99 5.88 -12.02
C PHE A 284 -36.45 4.83 -10.98
N TRP A 285 -36.90 3.68 -11.48
CA TRP A 285 -37.29 2.53 -10.66
C TRP A 285 -36.07 1.68 -10.36
N TYR A 286 -35.68 1.59 -9.08
CA TYR A 286 -34.62 0.72 -8.60
C TYR A 286 -35.22 -0.57 -8.05
N GLY A 287 -34.68 -1.72 -8.47
CA GLY A 287 -35.19 -3.06 -8.18
C GLY A 287 -34.96 -3.55 -6.76
N GLY A 288 -34.24 -2.80 -5.91
CA GLY A 288 -34.01 -3.14 -4.51
C GLY A 288 -32.74 -3.97 -4.24
N CYS A 289 -31.95 -4.28 -5.26
CA CYS A 289 -30.60 -4.84 -5.09
C CYS A 289 -29.69 -4.45 -6.27
N GLU A 290 -28.38 -4.63 -6.09
CA GLU A 290 -27.34 -4.36 -7.11
C GLU A 290 -27.38 -2.89 -7.59
N GLY A 291 -27.17 -2.68 -8.89
CA GLY A 291 -27.11 -1.36 -9.49
C GLY A 291 -25.75 -0.69 -9.30
N ASN A 292 -25.72 0.63 -9.47
CA ASN A 292 -24.55 1.46 -9.27
C ASN A 292 -24.87 2.70 -8.43
N ASN A 293 -23.84 3.51 -8.17
CA ASN A 293 -23.90 4.64 -7.25
C ASN A 293 -24.63 5.87 -7.81
N ASN A 294 -25.03 5.90 -9.09
CA ASN A 294 -25.87 6.98 -9.64
C ASN A 294 -27.33 6.77 -9.20
N ARG A 295 -27.53 6.75 -7.88
CA ARG A 295 -28.75 6.42 -7.19
C ARG A 295 -28.81 7.21 -5.89
N PHE A 296 -29.71 8.17 -5.84
CA PHE A 296 -29.91 9.08 -4.72
C PHE A 296 -31.33 8.93 -4.19
N ASP A 297 -31.49 8.97 -2.87
CA ASP A 297 -32.80 8.78 -2.26
C ASP A 297 -33.70 10.00 -2.53
N THR A 298 -33.10 11.19 -2.64
CA THR A 298 -33.82 12.44 -2.87
C THR A 298 -33.30 13.24 -4.06
N GLU A 299 -34.18 14.05 -4.65
CA GLU A 299 -33.80 14.99 -5.72
C GLU A 299 -32.77 16.02 -5.23
N LEU A 300 -32.88 16.44 -3.97
CA LEU A 300 -31.97 17.41 -3.36
C LEU A 300 -30.56 16.83 -3.21
N GLU A 301 -30.46 15.59 -2.75
CA GLU A 301 -29.17 14.88 -2.67
C GLU A 301 -28.53 14.75 -4.05
N CYS A 302 -29.29 14.31 -5.06
CA CYS A 302 -28.79 14.27 -6.44
C CYS A 302 -28.30 15.65 -6.92
N LYS A 303 -29.03 16.73 -6.62
CA LYS A 303 -28.65 18.09 -7.03
C LYS A 303 -27.39 18.58 -6.32
N ASN A 304 -27.31 18.39 -5.01
CA ASN A 304 -26.15 18.79 -4.20
C ASN A 304 -24.90 18.01 -4.60
N THR A 305 -25.07 16.76 -5.01
CA THR A 305 -23.97 15.93 -5.50
C THR A 305 -23.61 16.25 -6.94
N CYS A 306 -24.55 16.10 -7.88
CA CYS A 306 -24.24 16.06 -9.32
C CYS A 306 -24.43 17.35 -10.09
N VAL A 307 -25.13 18.34 -9.53
CA VAL A 307 -25.47 19.57 -10.26
C VAL A 307 -24.70 20.76 -9.70
N THR A 308 -24.79 20.99 -8.39
CA THR A 308 -24.18 22.14 -7.71
C THR A 308 -23.40 21.75 -6.45
N PRO A 309 -22.40 20.85 -6.53
CA PRO A 309 -21.49 20.61 -5.42
C PRO A 309 -20.60 21.84 -5.19
N SER A 310 -19.99 21.93 -4.01
CA SER A 310 -19.15 23.07 -3.61
C SER A 310 -17.66 22.74 -3.68
N GLY A 311 -16.82 23.76 -3.89
CA GLY A 311 -15.36 23.60 -3.80
C GLY A 311 -14.79 22.65 -4.85
N ARG A 312 -13.82 21.81 -4.45
CA ARG A 312 -13.10 20.90 -5.35
C ARG A 312 -13.96 19.76 -5.89
N ASP A 313 -15.09 19.47 -5.27
CA ASP A 313 -16.03 18.45 -5.75
C ASP A 313 -16.58 18.76 -7.14
N ILE A 314 -16.61 20.05 -7.52
CA ILE A 314 -16.97 20.50 -8.86
C ILE A 314 -16.11 19.79 -9.92
N CYS A 315 -14.82 19.63 -9.64
CA CYS A 315 -13.84 19.07 -10.56
C CYS A 315 -14.04 17.57 -10.80
N LEU A 316 -14.86 16.92 -9.98
CA LEU A 316 -15.11 15.48 -10.03
C LEU A 316 -16.31 15.11 -10.91
N LEU A 317 -17.10 16.10 -11.34
CA LEU A 317 -18.30 15.91 -12.16
C LEU A 317 -17.98 15.66 -13.64
N PRO A 318 -18.87 14.96 -14.38
CA PRO A 318 -18.71 14.75 -15.81
C PRO A 318 -18.90 16.03 -16.63
N LYS A 319 -18.32 16.06 -17.83
CA LYS A 319 -18.66 17.06 -18.85
C LYS A 319 -20.13 16.92 -19.24
N SER A 320 -20.91 18.00 -19.13
CA SER A 320 -22.35 18.01 -19.47
C SER A 320 -22.70 19.16 -20.41
N GLU A 321 -23.08 18.84 -21.65
CA GLU A 321 -23.42 19.82 -22.70
C GLU A 321 -24.84 20.37 -22.52
N GLY A 322 -25.74 19.57 -21.93
CA GLY A 322 -27.16 19.90 -21.77
C GLY A 322 -27.94 19.74 -23.09
N PRO A 323 -29.27 19.78 -23.04
CA PRO A 323 -30.12 19.42 -24.19
C PRO A 323 -30.40 20.60 -25.13
N CYS A 324 -30.03 21.82 -24.76
CA CYS A 324 -30.24 23.01 -25.59
C CYS A 324 -29.22 23.09 -26.73
N THR A 325 -29.57 23.80 -27.81
CA THR A 325 -28.77 23.89 -29.04
C THR A 325 -27.99 25.20 -29.18
N GLY A 326 -27.86 25.98 -28.10
CA GLY A 326 -26.98 27.14 -28.07
C GLY A 326 -25.52 26.72 -28.21
N VAL A 327 -24.68 27.59 -28.76
CA VAL A 327 -23.24 27.31 -28.92
C VAL A 327 -22.47 28.32 -28.07
N GLY A 328 -22.10 27.90 -26.87
CA GLY A 328 -21.22 28.67 -25.99
C GLY A 328 -19.98 27.87 -25.64
N HIS A 329 -18.80 28.44 -25.86
CA HIS A 329 -17.57 27.82 -25.40
C HIS A 329 -17.46 27.95 -23.87
N ARG A 330 -17.17 26.83 -23.20
CA ARG A 330 -16.93 26.76 -21.75
C ARG A 330 -15.75 25.84 -21.45
N TRP A 331 -15.26 25.87 -20.23
CA TRP A 331 -14.19 25.02 -19.76
C TRP A 331 -14.71 24.00 -18.74
N TYR A 332 -14.18 22.79 -18.77
CA TYR A 332 -14.43 21.77 -17.74
C TYR A 332 -13.10 21.13 -17.36
N TYR A 333 -13.00 20.63 -16.13
CA TYR A 333 -11.86 19.87 -15.69
C TYR A 333 -12.00 18.42 -16.16
N ASN A 334 -11.03 17.95 -16.96
CA ASN A 334 -10.93 16.57 -17.40
C ASN A 334 -10.08 15.79 -16.38
N LEU A 335 -10.73 14.88 -15.65
CA LEU A 335 -10.09 14.05 -14.63
C LEU A 335 -9.06 13.07 -15.18
N GLU A 336 -9.28 12.52 -16.36
CA GLU A 336 -8.39 11.54 -16.99
C GLU A 336 -7.07 12.20 -17.39
N LEU A 337 -7.15 13.42 -17.95
CA LEU A 337 -5.99 14.19 -18.40
C LEU A 337 -5.43 15.13 -17.33
N LYS A 338 -6.07 15.22 -16.16
CA LYS A 338 -5.75 16.15 -15.06
C LYS A 338 -5.56 17.59 -15.53
N THR A 339 -6.44 18.07 -16.42
CA THR A 339 -6.31 19.40 -17.02
C THR A 339 -7.66 19.97 -17.46
N CYS A 340 -7.76 21.29 -17.54
CA CYS A 340 -8.95 21.98 -18.02
C CYS A 340 -9.02 21.97 -19.55
N GLN A 341 -10.14 21.54 -20.10
CA GLN A 341 -10.40 21.49 -21.54
C GLN A 341 -11.64 22.29 -21.92
N GLN A 342 -11.65 22.82 -23.14
CA GLN A 342 -12.78 23.55 -23.68
C GLN A 342 -13.84 22.58 -24.22
N PHE A 343 -15.12 22.90 -24.02
CA PHE A 343 -16.24 22.17 -24.60
C PHE A 343 -17.38 23.10 -25.05
N LEU A 344 -18.30 22.57 -25.86
CA LEU A 344 -19.50 23.28 -26.28
C LEU A 344 -20.61 23.05 -25.26
N TYR A 345 -21.12 24.14 -24.70
CA TYR A 345 -22.28 24.14 -23.82
C TYR A 345 -23.52 24.59 -24.57
N GLY A 346 -24.57 23.79 -24.48
CA GLY A 346 -25.87 23.97 -25.15
C GLY A 346 -26.67 25.18 -24.68
N GLY A 347 -26.30 25.80 -23.56
CA GLY A 347 -26.94 27.01 -23.02
C GLY A 347 -28.00 26.76 -21.95
N CYS A 348 -28.30 25.51 -21.60
CA CYS A 348 -29.19 25.19 -20.46
C CYS A 348 -28.79 23.90 -19.74
N LEU A 349 -29.22 23.77 -18.48
CA LEU A 349 -28.99 22.60 -17.62
C LEU A 349 -27.48 22.27 -17.46
N GLY A 350 -27.15 21.01 -17.23
CA GLY A 350 -25.80 20.54 -16.91
C GLY A 350 -25.42 20.74 -15.45
N ASN A 351 -24.12 20.73 -15.18
CA ASN A 351 -23.57 20.76 -13.83
C ASN A 351 -22.50 21.84 -13.66
N SER A 352 -21.98 21.98 -12.44
CA SER A 352 -21.00 23.01 -12.08
C SER A 352 -19.60 22.81 -12.67
N ASN A 353 -19.25 21.66 -13.28
CA ASN A 353 -17.97 21.51 -13.99
C ASN A 353 -18.02 22.22 -15.35
N ARG A 354 -18.29 23.51 -15.28
CA ARG A 354 -18.51 24.43 -16.38
C ARG A 354 -18.07 25.81 -15.93
N PHE A 355 -16.88 26.18 -16.36
CA PHE A 355 -16.21 27.44 -16.06
C PHE A 355 -16.22 28.37 -17.27
N GLU A 356 -16.18 29.68 -17.02
CA GLU A 356 -16.15 30.71 -18.07
C GLU A 356 -14.77 30.81 -18.74
N SER A 357 -13.69 30.60 -18.00
CA SER A 357 -12.30 30.67 -18.48
C SER A 357 -11.46 29.46 -18.05
N PHE A 358 -10.30 29.29 -18.70
CA PHE A 358 -9.32 28.27 -18.30
C PHE A 358 -8.77 28.57 -16.90
N GLU A 359 -8.53 29.85 -16.60
CA GLU A 359 -8.02 30.33 -15.33
C GLU A 359 -8.98 30.03 -14.17
N ASP A 360 -10.29 30.23 -14.37
CA ASP A 360 -11.32 29.88 -13.37
C ASP A 360 -11.30 28.37 -13.09
N CYS A 361 -11.28 27.54 -14.14
CA CYS A 361 -11.21 26.08 -14.01
C CYS A 361 -9.92 25.64 -13.31
N SER A 362 -8.77 26.16 -13.75
CA SER A 362 -7.46 25.78 -13.23
C SER A 362 -7.27 26.22 -11.78
N SER A 363 -7.79 27.40 -11.40
CA SER A 363 -7.68 27.89 -10.03
C SER A 363 -8.48 27.04 -9.04
N VAL A 364 -9.62 26.50 -9.46
CA VAL A 364 -10.46 25.62 -8.63
C VAL A 364 -9.94 24.18 -8.62
N CYS A 365 -9.46 23.67 -9.76
CA CYS A 365 -9.22 22.24 -9.96
C CYS A 365 -7.75 21.81 -10.06
N SER A 366 -6.81 22.71 -10.31
CA SER A 366 -5.41 22.37 -10.66
C SER A 366 -4.37 22.76 -9.59
N GLN A 367 -4.73 22.82 -8.31
CA GLN A 367 -3.78 23.06 -7.21
C GLN A 367 -3.45 21.78 -6.42
N ASP A 368 -2.24 21.26 -6.62
CA ASP A 368 -1.49 20.51 -5.60
C ASP A 368 -0.49 21.47 -4.91
N ASN A 369 -0.53 21.49 -3.57
CA ASN A 369 0.19 22.33 -2.58
C ASN A 369 -0.18 23.82 -2.41
N PRO A 370 -0.68 24.21 -1.22
CA PRO A 370 -0.25 25.43 -0.55
C PRO A 370 0.87 25.11 0.47
N SER A 371 2.02 25.74 0.22
CA SER A 371 3.09 26.23 1.11
C SER A 371 3.24 25.65 2.52
#